data_AF-F6DL36-F1
#
_entry.id   AF-F6DL36-F1
#
_cell.length_a   1.000
_cell.length_b   1.000
_cell.length_c   1.000
_cell.angle_alpha   90.00
_cell.angle_beta   90.00
_cell.angle_gamma   90.00
#
_symmetry.space_group_name_H-M   'P 1'
#
loop_
_entity.id
_entity.type
_entity.pdbx_description
1 polymer ?
#
loop_
_entity_poly.entity_id
_entity_poly.type
_entity_poly.pdbx_seq_one_letter_code
_entity_poly.pdbx_strand_id
1 'polypeptide(L)' 'MDKYTSEELEEALQIVSSVISRCEKTQPKFVEGTSQHTLLKNRIKAMYISKALITDEISKRG' A
#
# COMPACT_ATOMS: atom_id res chain seq x y z
N MET A 1 -5.78 13.64 21.38
CA MET A 1 -6.01 14.21 20.03
C MET A 1 -5.50 13.18 19.07
N ASP A 2 -6.40 12.55 18.33
CA ASP A 2 -6.00 11.58 17.31
C ASP A 2 -5.17 12.31 16.25
N LYS A 3 -4.04 11.72 15.89
CA LYS A 3 -3.02 12.36 15.04
C LYS A 3 -3.51 12.63 13.61
N TYR A 4 -4.56 11.92 13.18
CA TYR A 4 -5.14 11.95 11.85
C TYR A 4 -6.67 11.89 11.96
N THR A 5 -7.42 12.44 11.01
CA THR A 5 -8.89 12.27 10.94
C THR A 5 -9.28 10.95 10.24
N SER A 6 -10.55 10.56 10.32
CA SER A 6 -11.04 9.37 9.60
C SER A 6 -10.98 9.57 8.08
N GLU A 7 -11.29 10.77 7.60
CA GLU A 7 -11.21 11.13 6.19
C GLU A 7 -9.76 11.03 5.67
N GLU A 8 -8.77 11.53 6.43
CA GLU A 8 -7.35 11.41 6.07
C GLU A 8 -6.90 9.96 5.95
N LEU A 9 -7.40 9.07 6.81
CA LEU A 9 -7.10 7.65 6.76
C LEU A 9 -7.76 6.97 5.55
N GLU A 10 -9.01 7.32 5.22
CA GLU A 10 -9.70 6.82 4.04
C GLU A 10 -9.02 7.27 2.74
N GLU A 11 -8.62 8.54 2.66
CA GLU A 11 -7.85 9.07 1.52
C GLU A 11 -6.49 8.36 1.38
N ALA A 12 -5.77 8.18 2.48
CA ALA A 12 -4.51 7.43 2.49
C ALA A 12 -4.72 5.98 2.01
N LEU A 13 -5.81 5.32 2.44
CA LEU A 13 -6.16 3.97 2.02
C LEU A 13 -6.41 3.87 0.51
N GLN A 14 -7.08 4.86 -0.08
CA GLN A 14 -7.30 4.94 -1.53
C GLN A 14 -5.98 5.11 -2.31
N ILE A 15 -5.10 5.99 -1.83
CA ILE A 15 -3.78 6.22 -2.44
C ILE A 15 -2.93 4.95 -2.37
N VAL A 16 -2.84 4.31 -1.20
CA VAL A 16 -2.05 3.08 -1.01
C VAL A 16 -2.58 1.97 -1.92
N SER A 17 -3.91 1.77 -1.99
CA SER A 17 -4.52 0.77 -2.85
C SER A 17 -4.22 1.03 -4.35
N SER A 18 -4.24 2.29 -4.77
CA SER A 18 -3.87 2.68 -6.13
C SER A 18 -2.39 2.46 -6.44
N VAL A 19 -1.50 2.69 -5.48
CA VAL A 19 -0.06 2.39 -5.61
C VAL A 19 0.18 0.89 -5.74
N ILE A 20 -0.47 0.08 -4.90
CA ILE A 20 -0.40 -1.40 -4.97
C ILE A 20 -0.78 -1.87 -6.39
N SER A 21 -1.96 -1.47 -6.89
CA SER A 21 -2.44 -1.89 -8.21
C SER A 21 -1.47 -1.51 -9.33
N ARG A 22 -0.88 -0.30 -9.27
CA ARG A 22 0.12 0.14 -10.25
C ARG A 22 1.40 -0.70 -10.18
N CYS A 23 1.90 -0.98 -8.98
CA CYS A 23 3.07 -1.82 -8.80
C CYS A 23 2.82 -3.25 -9.28
N GLU A 24 1.67 -3.85 -8.98
CA GLU A 24 1.29 -5.20 -9.44
C GLU A 24 1.18 -5.29 -10.96
N LYS A 25 0.62 -4.27 -11.62
CA LYS A 25 0.56 -4.20 -13.09
C LYS A 25 1.92 -3.98 -13.75
N THR A 26 2.88 -3.40 -13.02
CA THR A 26 4.20 -3.04 -13.57
C THR A 26 5.24 -4.12 -13.29
N GLN A 27 5.18 -4.80 -12.14
CA GLN A 27 6.10 -5.88 -11.76
C GLN A 27 6.33 -6.93 -12.85
N PRO A 28 5.28 -7.54 -13.47
CA PRO A 28 5.48 -8.60 -14.47
C PRO A 28 6.08 -8.10 -15.79
N LYS A 29 6.21 -6.78 -15.98
CA LYS A 29 6.93 -6.21 -17.13
C LYS A 29 8.45 -6.32 -16.98
N PHE A 30 8.93 -6.58 -15.77
CA PHE A 30 10.35 -6.81 -15.50
C PHE A 30 10.63 -8.31 -15.45
N VAL A 31 11.78 -8.70 -16.02
CA VAL A 31 12.24 -10.08 -15.98
C VAL A 31 12.48 -10.50 -14.53
N GLU A 32 12.00 -11.69 -14.16
CA GLU A 32 12.23 -12.25 -12.85
C GLU A 32 13.74 -12.39 -12.57
N GLY A 33 14.14 -12.11 -11.32
CA GLY A 33 15.56 -12.07 -10.92
C GLY A 33 16.25 -10.72 -11.15
N THR A 34 15.63 -9.76 -11.85
CA THR A 34 16.15 -8.40 -11.94
C THR A 34 15.98 -7.62 -10.63
N SER A 35 16.82 -6.60 -10.43
CA SER A 35 16.71 -5.71 -9.27
C SER A 35 15.37 -4.96 -9.26
N GLN A 36 14.86 -4.57 -10.43
CA GLN A 36 13.57 -3.87 -10.57
C GLN A 36 12.40 -4.78 -10.17
N HIS A 37 12.40 -6.05 -10.63
CA HIS A 37 11.38 -7.02 -10.24
C HIS A 37 11.36 -7.25 -8.73
N THR A 38 12.54 -7.44 -8.14
CA THR A 38 12.71 -7.65 -6.69
C THR A 38 12.30 -6.42 -5.89
N LEU A 39 12.67 -5.22 -6.32
CA LEU A 39 12.32 -3.96 -5.69
C LEU A 39 10.79 -3.76 -5.67
N LEU A 40 10.12 -4.02 -6.78
CA LEU A 40 8.65 -3.92 -6.87
C LEU A 40 7.97 -4.96 -5.98
N LYS A 41 8.47 -6.20 -5.94
CA LYS A 41 7.98 -7.24 -5.02
C LYS A 41 8.04 -6.77 -3.56
N ASN A 42 9.16 -6.19 -3.15
CA ASN A 42 9.33 -5.70 -1.78
C ASN A 42 8.44 -4.47 -1.50
N ARG A 43 8.31 -3.55 -2.46
CA ARG A 43 7.42 -2.39 -2.34
C ARG A 43 5.95 -2.79 -2.20
N ILE A 44 5.49 -3.76 -3.00
CA ILE A 44 4.11 -4.28 -2.91
C ILE A 44 3.85 -4.83 -1.51
N LYS A 45 4.76 -5.67 -0.98
CA LYS A 45 4.64 -6.20 0.39
C LYS A 45 4.55 -5.11 1.45
N ALA A 46 5.44 -4.11 1.38
CA ALA A 46 5.42 -2.99 2.33
C ALA A 46 4.10 -2.21 2.26
N MET A 47 3.59 -1.95 1.05
CA MET A 47 2.33 -1.24 0.87
C MET A 47 1.12 -2.01 1.39
N TYR A 48 1.11 -3.35 1.26
CA TYR A 48 0.08 -4.18 1.88
C TYR A 48 0.10 -4.13 3.41
N ILE A 49 1.28 -4.07 4.02
CA ILE A 49 1.42 -3.87 5.48
C ILE A 49 0.87 -2.49 5.85
N SER A 50 1.26 -1.43 5.14
CA SER A 50 0.72 -0.08 5.38
C SER A 50 -0.79 -0.03 5.24
N LYS A 51 -1.36 -0.69 4.22
CA LYS A 51 -2.80 -0.82 4.02
C LYS A 51 -3.48 -1.47 5.23
N ALA A 52 -2.96 -2.59 5.71
CA ALA A 52 -3.51 -3.30 6.86
C ALA A 52 -3.50 -2.44 8.12
N LEU A 53 -2.41 -1.71 8.38
CA LEU A 53 -2.30 -0.80 9.52
C LEU A 53 -3.30 0.36 9.45
N ILE A 54 -3.50 0.95 8.26
CA ILE A 54 -4.49 2.02 8.07
C ILE A 54 -5.91 1.47 8.30
N THR A 55 -6.23 0.30 7.73
CA THR A 55 -7.54 -0.33 7.93
C THR A 55 -7.81 -0.67 9.40
N ASP A 56 -6.82 -1.22 10.11
CA ASP A 56 -6.91 -1.51 11.55
C ASP A 56 -7.17 -0.23 12.37
N GLU A 57 -6.49 0.87 12.04
CA GLU A 57 -6.72 2.16 12.69
C GLU A 57 -8.12 2.71 12.41
N ILE A 58 -8.63 2.60 11.17
CA ILE A 58 -10.02 2.97 10.84
C ILE A 58 -11.01 2.12 11.64
N SER A 59 -10.80 0.81 11.72
CA SER A 59 -11.68 -0.11 12.44
C SER A 59 -11.72 0.12 13.95
N LYS A 60 -10.64 0.64 14.55
CA LYS A 60 -10.61 1.01 15.98
C LYS A 60 -11.38 2.29 16.30
N ARG A 61 -11.67 3.11 15.29
CA ARG A 61 -12.33 4.42 15.43
C ARG A 61 -13.83 4.37 15.15
N GLY A 62 -14.30 3.32 14.49
CA GLY A 62 -15.74 3.01 14.32
C GLY A 62 -16.29 2.29 15.53
#